data_AF-A0A9K3H1P2-F1
#
_entry.id   AF-A0A9K3H1P2-F1
#
_cell.length_a   1.000
_cell.length_b   1.000
_cell.length_c   1.000
_cell.angle_alpha   90.00
_cell.angle_beta   90.00
_cell.angle_gamma   90.00
#
_symmetry.space_group_name_H-M   'P 1'
#
loop_
_entity.id
_entity.type
_entity.pdbx_description
1 polymer ?
#
loop_
_entity_poly.entity_id
_entity_poly.type
_entity_poly.pdbx_seq_one_letter_code
_entity_poly.pdbx_strand_id
1 'polypeptide(L)' 'MGGYKYAADVDSITKAQDVIKAHIHVTPVLSSESLNSIAGKSLYFKCECFQKR' A
#
# COMPACT_ATOMS: atom_id res chain seq x y z
N MET A 1 -30.38 -16.97 -1.38
CA MET A 1 -29.74 -15.64 -1.33
C MET A 1 -28.24 -15.84 -1.36
N GLY A 2 -27.63 -15.83 -2.54
CA GLY A 2 -26.17 -15.92 -2.67
C GLY A 2 -25.58 -14.53 -2.57
N GLY A 3 -24.94 -14.21 -1.45
CA GLY A 3 -24.19 -12.95 -1.29
C GLY A 3 -22.97 -12.94 -2.20
N TYR A 4 -22.61 -11.77 -2.71
CA TYR A 4 -21.38 -11.60 -3.48
C TYR A 4 -20.17 -11.84 -2.57
N LYS A 5 -19.32 -12.79 -2.95
CA LYS A 5 -18.05 -13.05 -2.27
C LYS A 5 -16.92 -12.42 -3.08
N TYR A 6 -16.14 -11.56 -2.45
CA TYR A 6 -14.93 -11.01 -3.05
C TYR A 6 -13.90 -12.12 -3.29
N ALA A 7 -13.12 -11.98 -4.36
CA ALA A 7 -12.07 -12.95 -4.72
C ALA A 7 -10.92 -13.00 -3.70
N ALA A 8 -10.75 -11.94 -2.91
CA ALA A 8 -9.76 -11.84 -1.84
C ALA A 8 -10.43 -11.34 -0.55
N ASP A 9 -9.97 -11.86 0.58
CA ASP A 9 -10.29 -11.40 1.93
C ASP A 9 -9.03 -10.92 2.66
N VAL A 10 -9.21 -10.33 3.85
CA VAL A 10 -8.10 -9.79 4.63
C VAL A 10 -7.07 -10.87 4.96
N ASP A 11 -7.53 -12.08 5.29
CA ASP A 11 -6.64 -13.21 5.62
C ASP A 11 -5.76 -13.60 4.43
N SER A 12 -6.31 -13.57 3.21
CA SER A 12 -5.55 -13.85 1.99
C SER A 12 -4.47 -12.80 1.73
N ILE A 13 -4.72 -11.53 2.08
CA ILE A 13 -3.77 -10.42 1.95
C ILE A 13 -2.65 -10.56 2.99
N THR A 14 -2.98 -10.88 4.24
CA THR A 14 -1.98 -11.11 5.30
C THR A 14 -1.06 -12.29 4.94
N LYS A 15 -1.63 -13.39 4.43
CA LYS A 15 -0.84 -14.53 3.95
C LYS A 15 0.09 -14.14 2.79
N ALA A 16 -0.40 -13.35 1.84
CA ALA A 16 0.42 -12.88 0.74
C ALA A 16 1.61 -12.04 1.23
N GLN A 17 1.39 -11.15 2.20
CA GLN A 17 2.44 -10.33 2.81
C GLN A 17 3.53 -11.19 3.46
N ASP A 18 3.17 -12.26 4.16
CA ASP A 18 4.15 -13.18 4.77
C ASP A 18 4.97 -13.94 3.72
N VAL A 19 4.32 -14.40 2.64
CA VAL A 19 4.97 -15.12 1.53
C VAL A 19 6.02 -14.24 0.85
N ILE A 20 5.70 -12.99 0.56
CA ILE A 20 6.58 -12.11 -0.22
C ILE A 20 7.61 -11.37 0.65
N LYS A 21 7.47 -11.38 1.98
CA LYS A 21 8.25 -10.57 2.94
C LYS A 21 9.76 -10.63 2.73
N ALA A 22 10.30 -11.80 2.38
CA ALA A 22 11.74 -11.99 2.18
C ALA A 22 12.27 -11.40 0.86
N HIS A 23 11.38 -11.00 -0.05
CA HIS A 23 11.71 -10.60 -1.43
C HIS A 23 11.29 -9.17 -1.75
N ILE A 24 10.63 -8.48 -0.82
CA ILE A 24 10.13 -7.11 -1.03
C ILE A 24 10.80 -6.14 -0.08
N HIS A 25 11.02 -4.92 -0.55
CA HIS A 25 11.34 -3.78 0.28
C HIS A 25 10.08 -3.21 0.90
N VAL A 26 10.12 -2.87 2.20
CA VAL A 26 9.11 -2.01 2.80
C VAL A 26 9.35 -0.60 2.31
N THR A 27 8.64 -0.23 1.25
CA THR A 27 8.80 1.09 0.61
C THR A 27 8.37 2.21 1.57
N PRO A 28 9.07 3.36 1.57
CA PRO A 28 8.74 4.45 2.47
C PRO A 28 7.38 5.07 2.14
N VAL A 29 6.81 5.74 3.14
CA VAL A 29 5.71 6.67 2.96
C VAL A 29 6.27 8.07 3.10
N LEU A 30 6.22 8.86 2.03
CA LEU A 30 6.71 10.23 2.01
C LEU A 30 5.55 11.23 2.08
N SER A 31 5.85 12.46 2.49
CA SER A 31 4.96 13.61 2.42
C SER A 31 5.72 14.83 1.87
N SER A 32 5.00 15.85 1.42
CA SER A 32 5.61 17.10 0.93
C SER A 32 4.79 18.28 1.39
N GLU A 33 5.40 19.21 2.12
CA GLU A 33 4.72 20.41 2.62
C GLU A 33 4.19 21.30 1.50
N SER A 34 4.93 21.44 0.41
CA SER A 34 4.46 22.20 -0.76
C SER A 34 3.21 21.58 -1.37
N LEU A 35 3.18 20.26 -1.55
CA LEU A 35 2.01 19.56 -2.10
C LEU A 35 0.85 19.56 -1.10
N ASN A 36 1.12 19.44 0.19
CA ASN A 36 0.12 19.54 1.24
C ASN A 36 -0.55 20.91 1.23
N SER A 37 0.25 21.98 1.09
CA SER A 37 -0.23 23.35 1.01
C SER A 37 -1.09 23.58 -0.24
N ILE A 38 -0.69 23.02 -1.40
CA ILE A 38 -1.48 23.13 -2.64
C ILE A 38 -2.81 22.37 -2.51
N ALA A 39 -2.80 21.17 -1.91
CA ALA A 39 -3.98 20.35 -1.74
C ALA A 39 -4.88 20.76 -0.55
N GLY A 40 -4.39 21.63 0.33
CA GLY A 40 -5.05 21.97 1.60
C GLY A 40 -5.27 20.76 2.51
N LYS A 41 -4.43 19.72 2.40
CA LYS A 41 -4.55 18.43 3.10
C LYS A 41 -3.18 17.80 3.33
N SER A 42 -3.10 16.87 4.28
CA SER A 42 -1.90 16.03 4.47
C SER A 42 -1.91 14.87 3.48
N LEU A 43 -1.02 14.92 2.50
CA LEU A 43 -0.82 13.87 1.50
C LEU A 43 0.31 12.94 1.92
N TYR A 44 0.07 11.64 1.72
CA TYR A 44 1.02 10.57 2.01
C TYR A 44 1.19 9.70 0.76
N PHE A 45 2.43 9.51 0.35
CA PHE A 45 2.80 8.81 -0.88
C PHE A 45 3.46 7.48 -0.53
N LYS A 46 2.80 6.36 -0.83
CA LYS A 46 3.42 5.03 -0.74
C LYS A 46 4.32 4.81 -1.96
N CYS A 47 5.63 4.85 -1.76
CA CYS A 47 6.60 4.95 -2.85
C CYS A 47 6.96 3.58 -3.46
N GLU A 48 5.99 2.90 -4.09
CA GLU A 48 6.23 1.61 -4.78
C GLU A 48 7.26 1.71 -5.93
N CYS A 49 7.54 2.93 -6.44
CA CYS A 49 8.64 3.18 -7.37
C CYS A 49 10.03 2.84 -6.81
N PHE A 50 10.17 2.68 -5.48
CA PHE A 50 11.40 2.24 -4.82
C PHE A 50 11.46 0.73 -4.58
N GLN A 51 10.43 -0.02 -5.00
CA GLN A 51 10.48 -1.48 -5.07
C GLN A 51 11.34 -1.91 -6.27
N LYS A 52 12.66 -1.72 -6.15
CA LYS A 52 13.63 -2.16 -7.16
C LYS A 52 13.95 -3.64 -6.97
N ARG A 53 14.14 -4.35 -8.10
CA ARG A 53 14.61 -5.76 -8.12
C ARG A 53 16.03 -5.89 -7.59
#